data_AF-A0A2V7WVI8-F1
#
_entry.id   AF-A0A2V7WVI8-F1
#
_cell.length_a   1.000
_cell.length_b   1.000
_cell.length_c   1.000
_cell.angle_alpha   90.00
_cell.angle_beta   90.00
_cell.angle_gamma   90.00
#
_symmetry.space_group_name_H-M   'P 1'
#
loop_
_entity.id
_entity.type
_entity.pdbx_description
1 polymer ?
#
loop_
_entity_poly.entity_id
_entity_poly.type
_entity_poly.pdbx_seq_one_letter_code
_entity_poly.pdbx_strand_id
1 'polypeptide(L)'
;FFTLRDLVLKGHKPSSLRYLLASVPYRNQLNFTFDGLKQAAVSVERLRNFRLRLTTGIFEAGSNPQMQTLAGETNSKMRAALEDDLNTAQGQAAIFEMVRQANTALDSGIVKKDDIAALLDALQKFDEIFAVLEDDDVPKMKRVLEWATAEGRDKDVTDAFREVVQSGQLSDSDIESKINDMKAARSARDFKKSDAIRAELTEAGILIEITKEGIRWRRK
;
A
#
# COMPACT_ATOMS: atom_id res chain seq x y z
N PHE A 1 14.71 -25.37 -4.25
CA PHE A 1 14.07 -24.46 -3.28
C PHE A 1 14.28 -23.03 -3.75
N PHE A 2 13.46 -22.06 -3.33
CA PHE A 2 13.67 -20.64 -3.61
C PHE A 2 14.04 -19.91 -2.32
N THR A 3 14.99 -18.98 -2.39
CA THR A 3 15.19 -18.01 -1.32
C THR A 3 14.31 -16.79 -1.53
N LEU A 4 14.09 -15.99 -0.49
CA LEU A 4 13.38 -14.70 -0.62
C LEU A 4 14.06 -13.79 -1.64
N ARG A 5 15.40 -13.79 -1.67
CA ARG A 5 16.18 -12.98 -2.62
C ARG A 5 15.95 -13.46 -4.06
N ASP A 6 15.88 -14.78 -4.29
CA ASP A 6 15.59 -15.30 -5.63
C ASP A 6 14.19 -14.87 -6.11
N LEU A 7 13.20 -14.85 -5.22
CA LEU A 7 11.85 -14.39 -5.56
C LEU A 7 11.81 -12.88 -5.83
N VAL A 8 12.54 -12.09 -5.04
CA VAL A 8 12.66 -10.64 -5.27
C VAL A 8 13.35 -10.34 -6.60
N LEU A 9 14.46 -11.01 -6.92
CA LEU A 9 15.17 -10.86 -8.22
C LEU A 9 14.30 -11.23 -9.43
N LYS A 10 13.30 -12.09 -9.22
CA LYS A 10 12.25 -12.44 -10.21
C LYS A 10 11.15 -11.38 -10.34
N GLY A 11 11.24 -10.25 -9.63
CA GLY A 11 10.28 -9.16 -9.70
C GLY A 11 9.15 -9.22 -8.66
N HIS A 12 9.18 -10.15 -7.72
CA HIS A 12 8.14 -10.23 -6.69
C HIS A 12 8.41 -9.23 -5.55
N LYS A 13 7.43 -8.36 -5.29
CA LYS A 13 7.51 -7.36 -4.21
C LYS A 13 7.63 -8.03 -2.83
N PRO A 14 8.53 -7.55 -1.95
CA PRO A 14 8.61 -8.00 -0.56
C PRO A 14 7.30 -7.98 0.23
N SER A 15 6.45 -6.98 0.03
CA SER A 15 5.11 -6.87 0.63
C SER A 15 4.21 -8.04 0.23
N SER A 16 4.19 -8.41 -1.05
CA SER A 16 3.45 -9.57 -1.56
C SER A 16 3.95 -10.89 -0.96
N LEU A 17 5.26 -11.04 -0.79
CA LEU A 17 5.85 -12.20 -0.13
C LEU A 17 5.42 -12.27 1.34
N ARG A 18 5.50 -11.16 2.07
CA ARG A 18 5.05 -11.07 3.47
C ARG A 18 3.57 -11.41 3.61
N TYR A 19 2.73 -10.84 2.75
CA TYR A 19 1.30 -11.12 2.73
C TYR A 19 1.00 -12.60 2.49
N LEU A 20 1.65 -13.21 1.50
CA LEU A 20 1.48 -14.64 1.19
C LEU A 20 1.90 -15.53 2.36
N LEU A 21 3.04 -15.24 2.99
CA LEU A 21 3.53 -16.01 4.13
C LEU A 21 2.58 -15.92 5.35
N ALA A 22 1.86 -14.82 5.49
CA ALA A 22 0.86 -14.62 6.53
C ALA A 22 -0.56 -15.07 6.14
N SER A 23 -0.78 -15.59 4.92
CA SER A 23 -2.11 -15.95 4.42
C SER A 23 -2.72 -17.23 5.01
N VAL A 24 -1.91 -18.00 5.73
CA VAL A 24 -2.28 -19.26 6.34
C VAL A 24 -1.76 -19.26 7.79
N PRO A 25 -2.50 -19.79 8.78
CA PRO A 25 -2.03 -19.87 10.17
C PRO A 25 -0.67 -20.56 10.28
N TYR A 26 0.17 -20.12 11.22
CA TYR A 26 1.58 -20.53 11.30
C TYR A 26 1.81 -22.04 11.49
N ARG A 27 0.81 -22.76 12.02
CA ARG A 27 0.87 -24.21 12.27
C ARG A 27 0.51 -25.04 11.04
N ASN A 28 -0.01 -24.40 10.00
CA ASN A 28 -0.47 -25.05 8.79
C ASN A 28 0.59 -24.95 7.68
N GLN A 29 0.64 -25.96 6.83
CA GLN A 29 1.55 -25.96 5.69
C GLN A 29 1.05 -24.97 4.63
N LEU A 30 1.87 -23.96 4.31
CA LEU A 30 1.64 -23.09 3.17
C LEU A 30 2.07 -23.80 1.89
N ASN A 31 1.12 -24.06 0.99
CA ASN A 31 1.44 -24.51 -0.35
C ASN A 31 1.87 -23.32 -1.23
N PHE A 32 3.17 -23.09 -1.34
CA PHE A 32 3.71 -21.99 -2.14
C PHE A 32 3.48 -22.24 -3.64
N THR A 33 2.82 -21.29 -4.29
CA THR A 33 2.67 -21.25 -5.76
C THR A 33 2.91 -19.84 -6.27
N PHE A 34 3.40 -19.72 -7.51
CA PHE A 34 3.55 -18.40 -8.14
C PHE A 34 2.21 -17.69 -8.34
N ASP A 35 1.13 -18.44 -8.58
CA ASP A 35 -0.20 -17.84 -8.68
C ASP A 35 -0.71 -17.33 -7.32
N GLY A 36 -0.45 -18.06 -6.23
CA GLY A 36 -0.69 -17.56 -4.87
C GLY A 36 0.06 -16.25 -4.60
N LEU A 37 1.31 -16.14 -5.06
CA LEU A 37 2.10 -14.91 -4.93
C LEU A 37 1.55 -13.75 -5.78
N LYS A 38 1.04 -14.02 -6.98
CA LYS A 38 0.34 -13.00 -7.80
C LYS A 38 -0.94 -12.53 -7.10
N GLN A 39 -1.72 -13.45 -6.52
CA GLN A 39 -2.94 -13.10 -5.77
C GLN A 39 -2.62 -12.28 -4.51
N ALA A 40 -1.53 -12.60 -3.82
CA ALA A 40 -1.03 -11.81 -2.70
C ALA A 40 -0.69 -10.37 -3.13
N ALA A 41 0.00 -10.21 -4.27
CA ALA A 41 0.29 -8.89 -4.81
C ALA A 41 -0.99 -8.08 -5.11
N VAL A 42 -1.98 -8.70 -5.77
CA VAL A 42 -3.29 -8.07 -6.02
C VAL A 42 -3.98 -7.67 -4.72
N SER A 43 -3.86 -8.48 -3.67
CA SER A 43 -4.46 -8.22 -2.36
C SER A 43 -3.82 -7.00 -1.69
N VAL A 44 -2.48 -6.92 -1.68
CA VAL A 44 -1.75 -5.76 -1.15
C VAL A 44 -2.14 -4.48 -1.89
N GLU A 45 -2.18 -4.52 -3.23
CA GLU A 45 -2.57 -3.35 -4.03
C GLU A 45 -4.02 -2.92 -3.75
N ARG A 46 -4.96 -3.85 -3.53
CA ARG A 46 -6.33 -3.50 -3.15
C ARG A 46 -6.39 -2.73 -1.82
N LEU A 47 -5.61 -3.15 -0.83
CA LEU A 47 -5.55 -2.48 0.46
C LEU A 47 -4.94 -1.08 0.34
N ARG A 48 -3.82 -0.95 -0.39
CA ARG A 48 -3.17 0.35 -0.64
C ARG A 48 -4.07 1.31 -1.42
N ASN A 49 -4.76 0.82 -2.46
CA ASN A 49 -5.72 1.62 -3.22
C ASN A 49 -6.90 2.08 -2.34
N PHE A 50 -7.41 1.22 -1.47
CA PHE A 50 -8.47 1.61 -0.53
C PHE A 50 -8.00 2.69 0.44
N ARG A 51 -6.80 2.55 1.01
CA ARG A 51 -6.18 3.61 1.83
C ARG A 51 -6.07 4.92 1.06
N LEU A 52 -5.58 4.88 -0.18
CA LEU A 52 -5.45 6.05 -1.05
C LEU A 52 -6.80 6.73 -1.29
N ARG A 53 -7.87 5.97 -1.55
CA ARG A 53 -9.24 6.52 -1.69
C ARG A 53 -9.70 7.25 -0.43
N LEU A 54 -9.40 6.71 0.75
CA LEU A 54 -9.76 7.34 2.03
C LEU A 54 -8.95 8.61 2.31
N THR A 55 -7.67 8.66 1.93
CA THR A 55 -6.80 9.81 2.22
C THR A 55 -6.89 10.93 1.20
N THR A 56 -7.25 10.61 -0.05
CA THR A 56 -7.33 11.60 -1.15
C THR A 56 -8.75 11.95 -1.57
N GLY A 57 -9.73 11.18 -1.08
CA GLY A 57 -11.15 11.42 -1.33
C GLY A 57 -11.63 12.72 -0.69
N ILE A 58 -12.67 13.29 -1.29
CA ILE A 58 -13.36 14.47 -0.77
C ILE A 58 -14.71 14.00 -0.26
N PHE A 59 -14.95 14.28 1.02
CA PHE A 59 -16.11 13.79 1.74
C PHE A 59 -16.94 14.95 2.25
N GLU A 60 -18.25 14.83 2.08
CA GLU A 60 -19.20 15.77 2.67
C GLU A 60 -19.13 15.70 4.21
N ALA A 61 -19.46 16.82 4.85
CA ALA A 61 -19.51 16.89 6.30
C ALA A 61 -20.56 15.94 6.89
N GLY A 62 -20.33 15.51 8.12
CA GLY A 62 -21.21 14.61 8.85
C GLY A 62 -20.65 13.20 8.97
N SER A 63 -21.52 12.28 9.36
CA SER A 63 -21.21 10.89 9.66
C SER A 63 -22.20 9.93 9.03
N ASN A 64 -21.72 8.73 8.77
CA ASN A 64 -22.50 7.55 8.46
C ASN A 64 -22.20 6.51 9.55
N PRO A 65 -23.06 6.37 10.59
CA PRO A 65 -22.83 5.46 11.72
C PRO A 65 -22.56 4.01 11.31
N GLN A 66 -23.08 3.57 10.15
CA GLN A 66 -22.84 2.25 9.61
C GLN A 66 -21.35 2.04 9.28
N MET A 67 -20.64 3.06 8.78
CA MET A 67 -19.21 2.98 8.48
C MET A 67 -18.34 2.92 9.73
N GLN A 68 -18.71 3.67 10.76
CA GLN A 68 -18.02 3.62 12.06
C GLN A 68 -18.24 2.28 12.75
N THR A 69 -19.48 1.76 12.70
CA THR A 69 -19.81 0.43 13.22
C THR A 69 -19.04 -0.65 12.47
N LEU A 70 -19.01 -0.58 11.14
CA LEU A 70 -18.25 -1.51 10.29
C LEU A 70 -16.75 -1.53 10.65
N ALA A 71 -16.13 -0.37 10.85
CA ALA A 71 -14.73 -0.28 11.29
C ALA A 71 -14.52 -0.90 12.68
N GLY A 72 -15.41 -0.60 13.64
CA GLY A 72 -15.36 -1.16 15.00
C GLY A 72 -15.52 -2.69 15.03
N GLU A 73 -16.46 -3.22 14.25
CA GLU A 73 -16.63 -4.67 14.09
C GLU A 73 -15.42 -5.32 13.44
N THR A 74 -14.82 -4.67 12.44
CA THR A 74 -13.62 -5.18 11.75
C THR A 74 -12.46 -5.29 12.72
N ASN A 75 -12.23 -4.27 13.53
CA ASN A 75 -11.23 -4.29 14.62
C ASN A 75 -11.48 -5.43 15.61
N SER A 76 -12.74 -5.64 16.01
CA SER A 76 -13.11 -6.70 16.95
C SER A 76 -12.90 -8.10 16.34
N LYS A 77 -13.28 -8.28 15.06
CA LYS A 77 -13.08 -9.53 14.32
C LYS A 77 -11.60 -9.85 14.11
N MET A 78 -10.78 -8.86 13.75
CA MET A 78 -9.33 -9.04 13.62
C MET A 78 -8.68 -9.42 14.96
N ARG A 79 -9.07 -8.76 16.06
CA ARG A 79 -8.58 -9.09 17.41
C ARG A 79 -8.96 -10.52 17.80
N ALA A 80 -10.23 -10.88 17.66
CA ALA A 80 -10.72 -12.22 18.01
C ALA A 80 -10.02 -13.31 17.20
N ALA A 81 -9.77 -13.06 15.90
CA ALA A 81 -9.00 -13.97 15.06
C ALA A 81 -7.57 -14.19 15.56
N LEU A 82 -6.90 -13.13 16.05
CA LEU A 82 -5.55 -13.28 16.61
C LEU A 82 -5.54 -13.94 18.00
N GLU A 83 -6.56 -13.69 18.81
CA GLU A 83 -6.76 -14.37 20.11
C GLU A 83 -7.01 -15.88 19.91
N ASP A 84 -7.58 -16.27 18.78
CA ASP A 84 -7.71 -17.65 18.32
C ASP A 84 -6.45 -18.13 17.58
N ASP A 85 -5.40 -18.48 18.33
CA ASP A 85 -4.17 -19.13 17.82
C ASP A 85 -3.48 -18.37 16.66
N LEU A 86 -3.45 -17.04 16.74
CA LEU A 86 -2.85 -16.17 15.71
C LEU A 86 -3.40 -16.44 14.31
N ASN A 87 -4.73 -16.59 14.18
CA ASN A 87 -5.39 -16.89 12.91
C ASN A 87 -5.38 -15.69 11.95
N THR A 88 -4.24 -15.51 11.29
CA THR A 88 -4.01 -14.43 10.32
C THR A 88 -4.94 -14.49 9.11
N ALA A 89 -5.38 -15.69 8.69
CA ALA A 89 -6.30 -15.86 7.57
C ALA A 89 -7.68 -15.24 7.88
N GLN A 90 -8.20 -15.43 9.08
CA GLN A 90 -9.45 -14.78 9.51
C GLN A 90 -9.27 -13.26 9.70
N GLY A 91 -8.11 -12.81 10.20
CA GLY A 91 -7.77 -11.39 10.26
C GLY A 91 -7.76 -10.72 8.87
N GLN A 92 -7.17 -11.37 7.87
CA GLN A 92 -7.21 -10.93 6.48
C GLN A 92 -8.64 -10.92 5.93
N ALA A 93 -9.45 -11.95 6.19
CA ALA A 93 -10.83 -11.99 5.74
C ALA A 93 -11.66 -10.80 6.29
N ALA A 94 -11.47 -10.45 7.57
CA ALA A 94 -12.16 -9.33 8.21
C ALA A 94 -11.86 -7.99 7.52
N ILE A 95 -10.59 -7.68 7.23
CA ILE A 95 -10.24 -6.41 6.58
C ILE A 95 -10.79 -6.34 5.15
N PHE A 96 -10.78 -7.44 4.39
CA PHE A 96 -11.30 -7.44 3.01
C PHE A 96 -12.81 -7.29 2.95
N GLU A 97 -13.53 -7.80 3.95
CA GLU A 97 -14.97 -7.57 4.06
C GLU A 97 -15.28 -6.10 4.33
N MET A 98 -14.51 -5.43 5.21
CA MET A 98 -14.60 -3.98 5.40
C MET A 98 -14.32 -3.22 4.11
N VAL A 99 -13.21 -3.54 3.43
CA VAL A 99 -12.80 -2.91 2.17
C VAL A 99 -13.91 -3.03 1.13
N ARG A 100 -14.55 -4.19 1.02
CA ARG A 100 -15.66 -4.42 0.09
C ARG A 100 -16.85 -3.51 0.40
N GLN A 101 -17.35 -3.54 1.63
CA GLN A 101 -18.52 -2.76 2.03
C GLN A 101 -18.26 -1.24 1.98
N ALA A 102 -17.10 -0.80 2.47
CA ALA A 102 -16.70 0.59 2.45
C ALA A 102 -16.50 1.12 1.02
N ASN A 103 -15.93 0.32 0.11
CA ASN A 103 -15.83 0.72 -1.31
C ASN A 103 -17.22 0.90 -1.94
N THR A 104 -18.19 0.01 -1.67
CA THR A 104 -19.57 0.19 -2.14
C THR A 104 -20.20 1.48 -1.59
N ALA A 105 -19.94 1.80 -0.32
CA ALA A 105 -20.40 3.03 0.31
C ALA A 105 -19.71 4.28 -0.27
N LEU A 106 -18.41 4.19 -0.58
CA LEU A 106 -17.65 5.25 -1.26
C LEU A 106 -18.23 5.53 -2.65
N ASP A 107 -18.49 4.47 -3.42
CA ASP A 107 -19.06 4.56 -4.77
C ASP A 107 -20.48 5.15 -4.76
N SER A 108 -21.21 4.94 -3.66
CA SER A 108 -22.56 5.49 -3.45
C SER A 108 -22.55 6.91 -2.85
N GLY A 109 -21.38 7.49 -2.53
CA GLY A 109 -21.26 8.82 -1.93
C GLY A 109 -21.79 8.94 -0.49
N ILE A 110 -21.96 7.81 0.21
CA ILE A 110 -22.53 7.78 1.56
C ILE A 110 -21.48 7.71 2.67
N VAL A 111 -20.20 7.55 2.35
CA VAL A 111 -19.11 7.76 3.32
C VAL A 111 -18.94 9.26 3.55
N LYS A 112 -18.94 9.68 4.81
CA LYS A 112 -18.80 11.08 5.20
C LYS A 112 -17.49 11.33 5.92
N LYS A 113 -17.15 12.62 6.10
CA LYS A 113 -15.85 13.05 6.63
C LYS A 113 -15.51 12.43 7.99
N ASP A 114 -16.49 12.29 8.87
CA ASP A 114 -16.28 11.81 10.24
C ASP A 114 -16.01 10.29 10.31
N ASP A 115 -16.29 9.55 9.22
CA ASP A 115 -16.13 8.10 9.17
C ASP A 115 -14.70 7.67 8.80
N ILE A 116 -13.95 8.56 8.14
CA ILE A 116 -12.64 8.26 7.55
C ILE A 116 -11.63 7.86 8.62
N ALA A 117 -11.64 8.53 9.78
CA ALA A 117 -10.70 8.23 10.86
C ALA A 117 -10.86 6.80 11.37
N ALA A 118 -12.08 6.29 11.51
CA ALA A 118 -12.34 4.93 11.98
C ALA A 118 -11.91 3.88 10.94
N LEU A 119 -12.18 4.12 9.65
CA LEU A 119 -11.76 3.21 8.57
C LEU A 119 -10.23 3.15 8.43
N LEU A 120 -9.56 4.30 8.56
CA LEU A 120 -8.09 4.38 8.55
C LEU A 120 -7.48 3.72 9.80
N ASP A 121 -8.08 3.89 10.98
CA ASP A 121 -7.64 3.20 12.20
C ASP A 121 -7.70 1.67 12.05
N ALA A 122 -8.76 1.14 11.44
CA ALA A 122 -8.85 -0.30 11.16
C ALA A 122 -7.76 -0.78 10.19
N LEU A 123 -7.44 0.00 9.15
CA LEU A 123 -6.31 -0.29 8.27
C LEU A 123 -4.96 -0.23 9.00
N GLN A 124 -4.78 0.76 9.87
CA GLN A 124 -3.55 0.91 10.65
C GLN A 124 -3.33 -0.29 11.58
N LYS A 125 -4.37 -0.71 12.30
CA LYS A 125 -4.32 -1.90 13.17
C LYS A 125 -4.02 -3.18 12.39
N PHE A 126 -4.57 -3.31 11.18
CA PHE A 126 -4.19 -4.39 10.28
C PHE A 126 -2.70 -4.30 9.93
N ASP A 127 -2.20 -3.12 9.59
CA ASP A 127 -0.81 -2.95 9.17
C ASP A 127 0.23 -3.15 10.29
N GLU A 128 -0.13 -2.89 11.55
CA GLU A 128 0.72 -3.23 12.70
C GLU A 128 1.05 -4.73 12.76
N ILE A 129 0.18 -5.58 12.23
CA ILE A 129 0.37 -7.03 12.18
C ILE A 129 1.05 -7.42 10.85
N PHE A 130 0.47 -6.97 9.73
CA PHE A 130 0.82 -7.46 8.41
C PHE A 130 1.91 -6.65 7.71
N ALA A 131 2.15 -5.39 8.06
CA ALA A 131 3.17 -4.48 7.53
C ALA A 131 3.32 -4.57 5.99
N VAL A 132 2.24 -4.26 5.29
CA VAL A 132 2.12 -4.28 3.81
C VAL A 132 1.53 -3.00 3.22
N LEU A 133 0.96 -2.09 4.02
CA LEU A 133 0.33 -0.87 3.52
C LEU A 133 1.34 0.22 3.20
N GLU A 134 2.46 0.29 3.92
CA GLU A 134 3.58 1.12 3.51
C GLU A 134 4.23 0.54 2.24
N ASP A 135 4.48 1.39 1.25
CA ASP A 135 5.13 1.00 -0.01
C ASP A 135 6.65 1.15 0.04
N ASP A 136 7.29 0.39 0.92
CA ASP A 136 8.75 0.37 1.09
C ASP A 136 9.44 -0.75 0.28
N ASP A 137 8.76 -1.27 -0.75
CA ASP A 137 9.23 -2.38 -1.56
C ASP A 137 10.48 -2.02 -2.37
N VAL A 138 10.50 -0.85 -3.00
CA VAL A 138 11.61 -0.41 -3.87
C VAL A 138 12.94 -0.32 -3.10
N PRO A 139 13.02 0.33 -1.91
CA PRO A 139 14.24 0.30 -1.10
C PRO A 139 14.71 -1.11 -0.75
N LYS A 140 13.80 -2.03 -0.42
CA LYS A 140 14.11 -3.43 -0.12
C LYS A 140 14.64 -4.16 -1.36
N MET A 141 14.01 -3.95 -2.52
CA MET A 141 14.43 -4.53 -3.80
C MET A 141 15.82 -4.01 -4.21
N LYS A 142 16.10 -2.72 -3.99
CA LYS A 142 17.43 -2.13 -4.24
C LYS A 142 18.53 -2.81 -3.42
N ARG A 143 18.29 -3.08 -2.13
CA ARG A 143 19.24 -3.83 -1.29
C ARG A 143 19.49 -5.25 -1.82
N VAL A 144 18.46 -5.90 -2.37
CA VAL A 144 18.61 -7.23 -2.99
C VAL A 144 19.41 -7.14 -4.29
N LEU A 145 19.20 -6.10 -5.08
CA LEU A 145 20.00 -5.85 -6.30
C LEU A 145 21.47 -5.62 -5.96
N GLU A 146 21.77 -4.75 -5.00
CA GLU A 146 23.13 -4.46 -4.53
C GLU A 146 23.84 -5.73 -4.03
N TRP A 147 23.12 -6.55 -3.26
CA TRP A 147 23.62 -7.86 -2.83
C TRP A 147 23.91 -8.79 -4.01
N ALA A 148 23.00 -8.88 -4.99
CA ALA A 148 23.18 -9.75 -6.15
C ALA A 148 24.42 -9.36 -6.96
N THR A 149 24.67 -8.05 -7.14
CA THR A 149 25.88 -7.55 -7.77
C THR A 149 27.14 -7.90 -6.96
N ALA A 150 27.11 -7.72 -5.64
CA ALA A 150 28.26 -8.02 -4.78
C ALA A 150 28.66 -9.51 -4.78
N GLU A 151 27.68 -10.40 -4.96
CA GLU A 151 27.89 -11.86 -5.05
C GLU A 151 28.14 -12.36 -6.49
N GLY A 152 28.26 -11.46 -7.49
CA GLY A 152 28.45 -11.83 -8.89
C GLY A 152 27.25 -12.59 -9.49
N ARG A 153 26.04 -12.33 -9.00
CA ARG A 153 24.78 -12.95 -9.44
C ARG A 153 24.01 -12.12 -10.47
N ASP A 154 24.69 -11.27 -11.23
CA ASP A 154 24.07 -10.39 -12.23
C ASP A 154 23.17 -11.09 -13.24
N LYS A 155 23.51 -12.35 -13.58
CA LYS A 155 22.74 -13.21 -14.50
C LYS A 155 21.35 -13.60 -13.98
N ASP A 156 21.14 -13.54 -12.67
CA ASP A 156 19.87 -13.88 -12.02
C ASP A 156 18.93 -12.68 -11.95
N VAL A 157 19.44 -11.48 -12.29
CA VAL A 157 18.70 -10.22 -12.28
C VAL A 157 18.08 -9.99 -13.65
N THR A 158 16.75 -9.96 -13.72
CA THR A 158 16.05 -9.65 -14.98
C THR A 158 16.13 -8.16 -15.31
N ASP A 159 16.12 -7.81 -16.60
CA ASP A 159 16.10 -6.40 -17.04
C ASP A 159 14.86 -5.68 -16.51
N ALA A 160 13.71 -6.34 -16.50
CA ALA A 160 12.48 -5.82 -15.91
C ALA A 160 12.64 -5.49 -14.41
N PHE A 161 13.35 -6.32 -13.65
CA PHE A 161 13.64 -6.02 -12.23
C PHE A 161 14.60 -4.83 -12.10
N ARG A 162 15.64 -4.74 -12.94
CA ARG A 162 16.54 -3.57 -12.97
C ARG A 162 15.75 -2.31 -13.29
N GLU A 163 14.85 -2.36 -14.27
CA GLU A 163 13.98 -1.24 -14.64
C GLU A 163 13.05 -0.83 -13.50
N VAL A 164 12.42 -1.78 -12.78
CA VAL A 164 11.59 -1.45 -11.61
C VAL A 164 12.39 -0.77 -10.50
N VAL A 165 13.63 -1.21 -10.25
CA VAL A 165 14.50 -0.60 -9.23
C VAL A 165 15.07 0.76 -9.71
N GLN A 166 15.41 0.89 -10.99
CA GLN A 166 16.02 2.09 -11.59
C GLN A 166 15.01 3.18 -11.92
N SER A 167 13.79 2.82 -12.31
CA SER A 167 12.68 3.76 -12.56
C SER A 167 12.30 4.54 -11.30
N GLY A 168 12.84 4.15 -10.14
CA GLY A 168 12.79 4.96 -8.94
C GLY A 168 11.35 5.29 -8.56
N GLN A 169 10.43 4.32 -8.67
CA GLN A 169 9.07 4.51 -8.16
C GLN A 169 9.20 4.93 -6.70
N LEU A 170 8.99 6.23 -6.47
CA LEU A 170 8.89 6.81 -5.15
C LEU A 170 7.83 6.00 -4.40
N SER A 171 8.10 5.67 -3.14
CA SER A 171 7.07 5.08 -2.29
C SER A 171 5.88 6.04 -2.21
N ASP A 172 4.68 5.54 -1.93
CA ASP A 172 3.52 6.42 -1.67
C ASP A 172 3.84 7.45 -0.59
N SER A 173 4.62 7.07 0.43
CA SER A 173 5.08 7.97 1.50
C SER A 173 6.00 9.08 0.98
N ASP A 174 6.98 8.75 0.14
CA ASP A 174 7.88 9.72 -0.47
C ASP A 174 7.14 10.67 -1.41
N ILE A 175 6.16 10.15 -2.16
CA ILE A 175 5.28 10.95 -3.00
C ILE A 175 4.49 11.91 -2.09
N GLU A 176 3.77 11.41 -1.08
CA GLU A 176 2.98 12.26 -0.17
C GLU A 176 3.83 13.31 0.55
N SER A 177 5.05 12.97 0.98
CA SER A 177 6.01 13.94 1.55
C SER A 177 6.34 15.04 0.55
N LYS A 178 6.67 14.68 -0.70
CA LYS A 178 6.92 15.65 -1.78
C LYS A 178 5.67 16.47 -2.12
N ILE A 179 4.48 15.87 -2.09
CA ILE A 179 3.21 16.59 -2.26
C ILE A 179 3.00 17.61 -1.15
N ASN A 180 3.31 17.27 0.10
CA ASN A 180 3.21 18.20 1.23
C ASN A 180 4.24 19.33 1.14
N ASP A 181 5.47 19.04 0.76
CA ASP A 181 6.50 20.06 0.48
C ASP A 181 6.06 20.98 -0.66
N MET A 182 5.43 20.42 -1.69
CA MET A 182 4.88 21.17 -2.81
C MET A 182 3.70 22.06 -2.36
N LYS A 183 2.79 21.55 -1.52
CA LYS A 183 1.70 22.35 -0.92
C LYS A 183 2.27 23.51 -0.10
N ALA A 184 3.28 23.25 0.74
CA ALA A 184 3.95 24.27 1.54
C ALA A 184 4.64 25.34 0.66
N ALA A 185 5.35 24.92 -0.38
CA ALA A 185 5.99 25.83 -1.34
C ALA A 185 4.96 26.74 -2.04
N ARG A 186 3.83 26.18 -2.48
CA ARG A 186 2.74 26.96 -3.11
C ARG A 186 2.10 27.95 -2.14
N SER A 187 1.84 27.54 -0.90
CA SER A 187 1.31 28.44 0.14
C SER A 187 2.28 29.57 0.48
N ALA A 188 3.58 29.30 0.44
CA ALA A 188 4.65 30.29 0.60
C ALA A 188 4.91 31.14 -0.66
N ARG A 189 4.18 30.92 -1.76
CA ARG A 189 4.40 31.53 -3.09
C ARG A 189 5.79 31.26 -3.69
N ASP A 190 6.46 30.19 -3.25
CA ASP A 190 7.69 29.67 -3.85
C ASP A 190 7.37 28.73 -5.01
N PHE A 191 6.97 29.32 -6.14
CA PHE A 191 6.60 28.56 -7.33
C PHE A 191 7.79 27.82 -7.95
N LYS A 192 9.01 28.35 -7.80
CA LYS A 192 10.23 27.69 -8.29
C LYS A 192 10.47 26.35 -7.59
N LYS A 193 10.32 26.31 -6.26
CA LYS A 193 10.42 25.07 -5.49
C LYS A 193 9.27 24.12 -5.80
N SER A 194 8.05 24.63 -5.96
CA SER A 194 6.90 23.80 -6.37
C SER A 194 7.12 23.13 -7.73
N ASP A 195 7.66 23.84 -8.71
CA ASP A 195 7.88 23.31 -10.06
C ASP A 195 9.05 22.31 -10.08
N ALA A 196 10.10 22.53 -9.27
CA ALA A 196 11.19 21.57 -9.10
C ALA A 196 10.68 20.23 -8.55
N ILE A 197 9.86 20.27 -7.48
CA ILE A 197 9.27 19.06 -6.89
C ILE A 197 8.36 18.34 -7.90
N ARG A 198 7.58 19.09 -8.69
CA ARG A 198 6.73 18.51 -9.74
C ARG A 198 7.56 17.82 -10.82
N ALA A 199 8.69 18.39 -11.22
CA ALA A 199 9.58 17.80 -12.20
C ALA A 199 10.19 16.48 -11.68
N GLU A 200 10.67 16.47 -10.43
CA GLU A 200 11.18 15.25 -9.78
C GLU A 200 10.12 14.14 -9.71
N LEU A 201 8.88 14.49 -9.34
CA LEU A 201 7.77 13.54 -9.31
C LEU A 201 7.47 13.01 -10.73
N THR A 202 7.48 13.87 -11.74
CA THR A 202 7.22 13.47 -13.14
C THR A 202 8.33 12.56 -13.70
N GLU A 203 9.59 12.85 -13.37
CA GLU A 203 10.75 12.02 -13.72
C GLU A 203 10.67 10.63 -13.06
N ALA A 204 10.20 10.57 -11.82
CA ALA A 204 9.90 9.33 -11.11
C ALA A 204 8.60 8.62 -11.60
N GLY A 205 8.05 9.05 -12.74
CA GLY A 205 6.84 8.44 -13.32
C GLY A 205 5.55 8.76 -12.58
N ILE A 206 5.50 9.82 -11.78
CA ILE A 206 4.32 10.26 -11.05
C ILE A 206 3.68 11.47 -11.75
N LEU A 207 2.46 11.28 -12.23
CA LEU A 207 1.65 12.34 -12.84
C LEU A 207 0.93 13.13 -11.75
N ILE A 208 1.17 14.44 -11.73
CA ILE A 208 0.58 15.39 -10.78
C ILE A 208 -0.54 16.20 -11.43
N GLU A 209 -1.72 16.17 -10.82
CA GLU A 209 -2.88 16.97 -11.18
C GLU A 209 -3.20 17.96 -10.05
N ILE A 210 -3.21 19.26 -10.36
CA ILE A 210 -3.55 20.31 -9.41
C ILE A 210 -5.00 20.74 -9.70
N THR A 211 -5.89 20.51 -8.75
CA THR A 211 -7.30 20.93 -8.83
C THR A 211 -7.59 22.03 -7.81
N LYS A 212 -8.79 22.62 -7.86
CA LYS A 212 -9.26 23.57 -6.83
C LYS A 212 -9.38 22.92 -5.44
N GLU A 213 -9.49 21.60 -5.40
CA GLU A 213 -9.72 20.82 -4.19
C GLU A 213 -8.42 20.28 -3.57
N GLY A 214 -7.31 20.34 -4.30
CA GLY A 214 -6.01 19.89 -3.83
C GLY A 214 -5.10 19.40 -4.95
N ILE A 215 -4.00 18.76 -4.55
CA ILE A 215 -3.06 18.11 -5.46
C ILE A 215 -3.34 16.61 -5.43
N ARG A 216 -3.65 16.02 -6.59
CA ARG A 216 -3.81 14.58 -6.79
C ARG A 216 -2.63 14.04 -7.59
N TRP A 217 -2.36 12.75 -7.45
CA TRP A 217 -1.29 12.10 -8.20
C TRP A 217 -1.68 10.69 -8.64
N ARG A 218 -1.05 10.20 -9.72
CA ARG A 218 -1.13 8.81 -10.16
C ARG A 218 0.21 8.34 -10.75
N ARG A 219 0.52 7.06 -10.65
CA ARG A 219 1.65 6.46 -11.38
C ARG A 219 1.33 6.40 -12.88
N LYS A 220 2.35 6.64 -13.71
CA LYS A 220 2.27 6.59 -15.17
C LYS A 220 2.16 5.15 -15.66
#